data_AF-A0A1V1UYK9-F1
#
_entry.id   AF-A0A1V1UYK9-F1
#
_cell.length_a   1.000
_cell.length_b   1.000
_cell.length_c   1.000
_cell.angle_alpha   90.00
_cell.angle_beta   90.00
_cell.angle_gamma   90.00
#
_symmetry.space_group_name_H-M   'P 1'
#
loop_
_entity.id
_entity.type
_entity.pdbx_description
1 polymer ?
#
loop_
_entity_poly.entity_id
_entity_poly.type
_entity_poly.pdbx_seq_one_letter_code
_entity_poly.pdbx_strand_id
1 'polypeptide(L)'
;MSDSELARARVRQLIDLTRRLTDRLSAETRAFADRRPQDVAAGLVETQEMANLYRRDTAHVKANPDLLRDAPLDDRKALVEATRVFDAVLNAHARAVEAARQISEGLVRTIAAEVTAARTPAAAYAADGRAAQGDGRAVAFNRMA
;
A
#
# COMPACT_ATOMS: atom_id res chain seq x y z
N MET A 1 1.63 -41.04 -11.95
CA MET A 1 2.16 -40.05 -10.98
C MET A 1 1.89 -40.61 -9.60
N SER A 2 2.93 -40.80 -8.81
CA SER A 2 2.84 -41.27 -7.42
C SER A 2 2.36 -40.13 -6.50
N ASP A 3 1.79 -40.48 -5.35
CA ASP A 3 1.27 -39.50 -4.38
C ASP A 3 2.38 -38.54 -3.89
N SER A 4 3.62 -39.02 -3.78
CA SER A 4 4.78 -38.21 -3.44
C SER A 4 5.15 -37.18 -4.53
N GLU A 5 5.01 -37.52 -5.81
CA GLU A 5 5.22 -36.58 -6.92
C GLU A 5 4.15 -35.49 -6.94
N LEU A 6 2.90 -35.83 -6.65
CA LEU A 6 1.79 -34.88 -6.54
C LEU A 6 1.98 -33.94 -5.34
N ALA A 7 2.36 -34.49 -4.18
CA ALA A 7 2.66 -33.70 -2.99
C ALA A 7 3.83 -32.74 -3.24
N ARG A 8 4.89 -33.21 -3.90
CA ARG A 8 6.04 -32.38 -4.29
C ARG A 8 5.66 -31.25 -5.23
N ALA A 9 4.89 -31.55 -6.28
CA ALA A 9 4.44 -30.54 -7.24
C ALA A 9 3.62 -29.44 -6.55
N ARG A 10 2.74 -29.83 -5.63
CA ARG A 10 1.92 -28.90 -4.84
C ARG A 10 2.75 -28.01 -3.92
N VAL A 11 3.74 -28.57 -3.21
CA VAL A 11 4.66 -27.78 -2.38
C VAL A 11 5.41 -26.75 -3.23
N ARG A 12 5.91 -27.15 -4.40
CA ARG A 12 6.62 -26.24 -5.31
C ARG A 12 5.72 -25.14 -5.86
N GLN A 13 4.48 -25.46 -6.22
CA GLN A 13 3.50 -24.47 -6.66
C GLN A 13 3.24 -23.43 -5.57
N LEU A 14 3.08 -23.85 -4.30
CA LEU A 14 2.90 -22.93 -3.18
C LEU A 14 4.15 -22.05 -2.97
N ILE A 15 5.34 -22.62 -3.03
CA ILE A 15 6.60 -21.86 -2.92
C ILE A 15 6.68 -20.78 -4.01
N ASP A 16 6.39 -21.14 -5.26
CA ASP A 16 6.44 -20.21 -6.38
C ASP A 16 5.42 -19.07 -6.20
N LEU A 17 4.17 -19.40 -5.84
CA LEU A 17 3.15 -18.40 -5.57
C LEU A 17 3.55 -17.46 -4.42
N THR A 18 4.07 -18.00 -3.32
CA THR A 18 4.56 -17.21 -2.18
C THR A 18 5.70 -16.29 -2.57
N ARG A 19 6.66 -16.76 -3.37
CA ARG A 19 7.78 -15.93 -3.84
C ARG A 19 7.31 -14.81 -4.76
N ARG A 20 6.44 -15.11 -5.73
CA ARG A 20 5.89 -14.07 -6.63
C ARG A 20 5.12 -13.00 -5.85
N LEU A 21 4.31 -13.39 -4.87
CA LEU A 21 3.65 -12.43 -3.98
C LEU A 21 4.66 -11.61 -3.17
N THR A 22 5.71 -12.25 -2.66
CA THR A 22 6.79 -11.56 -1.92
C THR A 22 7.47 -10.50 -2.78
N ASP A 23 7.83 -10.84 -4.02
CA ASP A 23 8.48 -9.92 -4.96
C ASP A 23 7.56 -8.74 -5.30
N ARG A 24 6.27 -9.02 -5.52
CA ARG A 24 5.26 -8.02 -5.83
C ARG A 24 5.07 -7.03 -4.66
N LEU A 25 4.84 -7.53 -3.45
CA LEU A 25 4.70 -6.68 -2.26
C LEU A 25 5.96 -5.89 -1.95
N SER A 26 7.15 -6.47 -2.21
CA SER A 26 8.42 -5.76 -2.07
C SER A 26 8.54 -4.60 -3.07
N ALA A 27 8.14 -4.81 -4.33
CA ALA A 27 8.10 -3.76 -5.34
C ALA A 27 7.12 -2.64 -4.97
N GLU A 28 5.93 -3.00 -4.48
CA GLU A 28 4.94 -2.01 -4.03
C GLU A 28 5.42 -1.22 -2.81
N THR A 29 6.06 -1.89 -1.85
CA THR A 29 6.66 -1.24 -0.68
C THR A 29 7.72 -0.22 -1.09
N ARG A 30 8.55 -0.54 -2.10
CA ARG A 30 9.52 0.40 -2.67
C ARG A 30 8.82 1.58 -3.36
N ALA A 31 7.78 1.32 -4.16
CA ALA A 31 7.02 2.39 -4.80
C ALA A 31 6.38 3.35 -3.79
N PHE A 32 5.88 2.85 -2.65
CA PHE A 32 5.42 3.71 -1.55
C PHE A 32 6.57 4.52 -0.94
N ALA A 33 7.73 3.91 -0.71
CA ALA A 33 8.91 4.61 -0.20
C ALA A 33 9.41 5.71 -1.16
N ASP A 34 9.36 5.45 -2.46
CA ASP A 34 9.76 6.37 -3.53
C ASP A 34 8.69 7.44 -3.86
N ARG A 35 7.59 7.49 -3.10
CA ARG A 35 6.44 8.41 -3.30
C ARG A 35 5.79 8.26 -4.68
N ARG A 36 5.69 7.03 -5.17
CA ARG A 36 5.07 6.66 -6.45
C ARG A 36 3.87 5.72 -6.27
N PRO A 37 2.85 6.08 -5.47
CA PRO A 37 1.69 5.22 -5.22
C PRO A 37 0.88 4.88 -6.49
N GLN A 38 0.96 5.71 -7.53
CA GLN A 38 0.33 5.46 -8.83
C GLN A 38 0.83 4.18 -9.51
N ASP A 39 2.10 3.81 -9.30
CA ASP A 39 2.67 2.60 -9.89
C ASP A 39 2.19 1.33 -9.18
N VAL A 40 1.78 1.47 -7.92
CA VAL A 40 1.10 0.40 -7.17
C VAL A 40 -0.33 0.23 -7.67
N ALA A 41 -1.04 1.33 -7.87
CA ALA A 41 -2.45 1.33 -8.29
C ALA A 41 -2.66 0.57 -9.62
N ALA A 42 -1.72 0.70 -10.57
CA ALA A 42 -1.80 0.04 -11.87
C ALA A 42 -1.83 -1.49 -11.80
N GLY A 43 -1.19 -2.10 -10.79
CA GLY A 43 -1.11 -3.55 -10.64
C GLY A 43 -1.84 -4.10 -9.42
N LEU A 44 -2.75 -3.32 -8.82
CA LEU A 44 -3.47 -3.72 -7.60
C LEU A 44 -4.40 -4.92 -7.85
N VAL A 45 -5.03 -4.98 -9.02
CA VAL A 45 -5.93 -6.08 -9.41
C VAL A 45 -5.18 -7.41 -9.45
N GLU A 46 -4.02 -7.44 -10.11
CA GLU A 46 -3.18 -8.63 -10.20
C GLU A 46 -2.70 -9.08 -8.81
N THR A 47 -2.24 -8.15 -7.97
CA THR A 47 -1.85 -8.44 -6.58
C THR A 47 -3.03 -9.04 -5.79
N GLN A 48 -4.24 -8.51 -5.98
CA GLN A 48 -5.45 -9.02 -5.32
C GLN A 48 -5.85 -10.42 -5.80
N GLU A 49 -5.75 -10.70 -7.10
CA GLU A 49 -5.99 -12.03 -7.67
C GLU A 49 -5.00 -13.06 -7.12
N MET A 50 -3.71 -12.74 -7.09
CA MET A 50 -2.67 -13.59 -6.52
C MET A 50 -2.89 -13.83 -5.02
N ALA A 51 -3.24 -12.80 -4.25
CA ALA A 51 -3.53 -12.92 -2.84
C ALA A 51 -4.75 -13.81 -2.57
N ASN A 52 -5.80 -13.68 -3.39
CA ASN A 52 -6.99 -14.53 -3.31
C ASN A 52 -6.67 -15.98 -3.65
N LEU A 53 -5.84 -16.23 -4.68
CA LEU A 53 -5.36 -17.57 -5.02
C LEU A 53 -4.58 -18.17 -3.86
N TYR A 54 -3.61 -17.44 -3.31
CA TYR A 54 -2.82 -17.89 -2.17
C TYR A 54 -3.67 -18.23 -0.95
N ARG A 55 -4.66 -17.38 -0.61
CA ARG A 55 -5.61 -17.65 0.48
C ARG A 55 -6.41 -18.93 0.27
N ARG A 56 -6.89 -19.19 -0.96
CA ARG A 56 -7.62 -20.42 -1.28
C ARG A 56 -6.72 -21.64 -1.16
N ASP A 57 -5.53 -21.59 -1.74
CA ASP A 57 -4.60 -22.73 -1.77
C ASP A 57 -4.10 -23.08 -0.35
N THR A 58 -3.76 -22.07 0.44
CA THR A 58 -3.35 -22.26 1.85
C THR A 58 -4.49 -22.75 2.72
N ALA A 59 -5.72 -22.26 2.53
CA ALA A 59 -6.90 -22.77 3.25
C ALA A 59 -7.17 -24.24 2.90
N HIS A 60 -7.05 -24.61 1.62
CA HIS A 60 -7.22 -25.98 1.17
C HIS A 60 -6.17 -26.93 1.76
N VAL A 61 -4.90 -26.51 1.82
CA VAL A 61 -3.83 -27.27 2.47
C VAL A 61 -4.02 -27.35 3.99
N LYS A 62 -4.46 -26.27 4.63
CA LYS A 62 -4.75 -26.28 6.06
C LYS A 62 -5.89 -27.25 6.40
N ALA A 63 -6.91 -27.32 5.55
CA ALA A 63 -8.02 -28.26 5.69
C ALA A 63 -7.60 -29.72 5.42
N ASN A 64 -6.56 -29.94 4.59
CA ASN A 64 -6.11 -31.26 4.20
C ASN A 64 -4.56 -31.37 4.32
N PRO A 65 -4.01 -31.52 5.54
CA PRO A 65 -2.57 -31.56 5.74
C PRO A 65 -1.86 -32.73 5.05
N ASP A 66 -2.59 -33.84 4.83
CA ASP A 66 -2.07 -35.03 4.14
C ASP A 66 -1.60 -34.74 2.71
N LEU A 67 -2.12 -33.68 2.07
CA LEU A 67 -1.69 -33.25 0.73
C LEU A 67 -0.19 -32.90 0.63
N LEU A 68 0.45 -32.57 1.75
CA LEU A 68 1.88 -32.25 1.80
C LEU A 68 2.69 -33.29 2.58
N ARG A 69 2.04 -34.34 3.10
CA ARG A 69 2.68 -35.34 3.98
C ARG A 69 3.75 -36.15 3.26
N ASP A 70 3.50 -36.50 2.00
CA ASP A 70 4.41 -37.30 1.20
C ASP A 70 5.45 -36.46 0.43
N ALA A 71 5.43 -35.14 0.62
CA ALA A 71 6.43 -34.26 0.04
C ALA A 71 7.79 -34.46 0.75
N PRO A 72 8.91 -34.39 0.01
CA PRO A 72 10.25 -34.46 0.58
C PRO A 72 10.46 -33.42 1.69
N LEU A 73 11.24 -33.79 2.72
CA LEU A 73 11.50 -32.91 3.86
C LEU A 73 12.12 -31.57 3.43
N ASP A 74 13.03 -31.58 2.45
CA ASP A 74 13.68 -30.36 1.95
C ASP A 74 12.69 -29.41 1.29
N ASP A 75 11.73 -29.95 0.51
CA ASP A 75 10.68 -29.14 -0.13
C ASP A 75 9.76 -28.52 0.95
N ARG A 76 9.42 -29.26 2.01
CA ARG A 76 8.64 -28.71 3.15
C ARG A 76 9.41 -27.62 3.90
N LYS A 77 10.71 -27.81 4.14
CA LYS A 77 11.57 -26.78 4.76
C LYS A 77 11.63 -25.52 3.90
N ALA A 78 11.77 -25.68 2.58
CA ALA A 78 11.78 -24.56 1.65
C ALA A 78 10.46 -23.77 1.67
N LEU A 79 9.30 -24.45 1.81
CA LEU A 79 8.00 -23.81 1.98
C LEU A 79 7.88 -23.02 3.28
N VAL A 80 8.38 -23.57 4.39
CA VAL A 80 8.42 -22.85 5.68
C VAL A 80 9.26 -21.59 5.56
N GLU A 81 10.43 -21.69 4.93
CA GLU A 81 11.31 -20.53 4.76
C GLU A 81 10.71 -19.47 3.84
N ALA A 82 10.12 -19.87 2.71
CA ALA A 82 9.42 -18.95 1.82
C ALA A 82 8.28 -18.20 2.54
N THR A 83 7.51 -18.91 3.38
CA THR A 83 6.44 -18.29 4.18
C THR A 83 6.98 -17.28 5.20
N ARG A 84 8.10 -17.58 5.87
CA ARG A 84 8.72 -16.63 6.82
C ARG A 84 9.18 -15.34 6.15
N VAL A 85 9.81 -15.45 4.99
CA VAL A 85 10.23 -14.28 4.21
C VAL A 85 9.00 -13.47 3.77
N PHE A 86 7.97 -14.15 3.29
CA PHE A 86 6.71 -13.52 2.90
C PHE A 86 6.06 -12.76 4.07
N ASP A 87 5.97 -13.36 5.26
CA ASP A 87 5.39 -12.70 6.45
C ASP A 87 6.16 -11.43 6.85
N ALA A 88 7.49 -11.45 6.75
CA ALA A 88 8.30 -10.26 7.02
C ALA A 88 8.01 -9.13 6.02
N VAL A 89 7.91 -9.45 4.73
CA VAL A 89 7.59 -8.50 3.67
C VAL A 89 6.16 -7.99 3.80
N LEU A 90 5.20 -8.85 4.09
CA LEU A 90 3.79 -8.49 4.30
C LEU A 90 3.64 -7.47 5.43
N ASN A 91 4.33 -7.68 6.54
CA ASN A 91 4.35 -6.73 7.65
C ASN A 91 4.98 -5.38 7.27
N ALA A 92 6.05 -5.39 6.48
CA ALA A 92 6.67 -4.16 5.99
C ALA A 92 5.74 -3.40 5.04
N HIS A 93 5.08 -4.12 4.12
CA HIS A 93 4.12 -3.58 3.17
C HIS A 93 2.91 -2.96 3.89
N ALA A 94 2.33 -3.63 4.89
CA ALA A 94 1.21 -3.10 5.66
C ALA A 94 1.56 -1.76 6.34
N ARG A 95 2.78 -1.63 6.89
CA ARG A 95 3.27 -0.36 7.45
C ARG A 95 3.42 0.73 6.39
N ALA A 96 3.92 0.38 5.21
CA ALA A 96 4.11 1.34 4.12
C ALA A 96 2.75 1.87 3.59
N VAL A 97 1.76 0.99 3.44
CA VAL A 97 0.39 1.36 3.06
C VAL A 97 -0.23 2.30 4.09
N GLU A 98 -0.11 1.98 5.38
CA GLU A 98 -0.66 2.82 6.44
C GLU A 98 0.01 4.20 6.50
N ALA A 99 1.34 4.27 6.33
CA ALA A 99 2.06 5.53 6.23
C ALA A 99 1.59 6.38 5.04
N ALA A 100 1.41 5.77 3.86
CA ALA A 100 0.92 6.44 2.66
C ALA A 100 -0.51 6.98 2.85
N ARG A 101 -1.37 6.22 3.55
CA ARG A 101 -2.73 6.63 3.94
C ARG A 101 -2.71 7.84 4.86
N GLN A 102 -1.94 7.80 5.94
CA GLN A 102 -1.83 8.91 6.91
C GLN A 102 -1.30 10.20 6.27
N ILE A 103 -0.28 10.10 5.40
CA ILE A 103 0.26 11.26 4.67
C ILE A 103 -0.82 11.87 3.77
N SER A 104 -1.59 11.05 3.06
CA SER A 104 -2.67 11.51 2.18
C SER A 104 -3.78 12.22 2.96
N GLU A 105 -4.23 11.63 4.08
CA GLU A 105 -5.23 12.24 4.97
C GLU A 105 -4.73 13.55 5.59
N GLY A 106 -3.46 13.60 6.00
CA GLY A 106 -2.80 14.79 6.53
C GLY A 106 -2.73 15.93 5.53
N LEU A 107 -2.30 15.64 4.28
CA LEU A 107 -2.27 16.62 3.19
C LEU A 107 -3.66 17.16 2.89
N VAL A 108 -4.69 16.32 2.82
CA VAL A 108 -6.07 16.75 2.62
C VAL A 108 -6.55 17.63 3.78
N ARG A 109 -6.26 17.25 5.03
CA ARG A 109 -6.63 18.05 6.21
C ARG A 109 -5.91 19.40 6.22
N THR A 110 -4.62 19.44 5.87
CA THR A 110 -3.86 20.69 5.75
C THR A 110 -4.43 21.55 4.62
N ILE A 111 -4.68 20.99 3.44
CA ILE A 111 -5.31 21.73 2.33
C ILE A 111 -6.70 22.24 2.74
N ALA A 112 -7.52 21.42 3.41
CA ALA A 112 -8.84 21.84 3.87
C ALA A 112 -8.75 22.95 4.93
N ALA A 113 -7.77 22.88 5.84
CA ALA A 113 -7.50 23.93 6.82
C ALA A 113 -7.02 25.23 6.15
N GLU A 114 -6.08 25.14 5.21
CA GLU A 114 -5.58 26.28 4.42
C GLU A 114 -6.68 26.90 3.56
N VAL A 115 -7.53 26.10 2.92
CA VAL A 115 -8.69 26.58 2.16
C VAL A 115 -9.71 27.24 3.08
N THR A 116 -9.91 26.75 4.30
CA THR A 116 -10.81 27.38 5.28
C THR A 116 -10.23 28.70 5.79
N ALA A 117 -8.93 28.75 6.07
CA ALA A 117 -8.23 29.97 6.46
C ALA A 117 -8.24 31.01 5.33
N ALA A 118 -8.00 30.58 4.08
CA ALA A 118 -8.06 31.44 2.89
C ALA A 118 -9.50 31.87 2.53
N ARG A 119 -10.51 31.03 2.82
CA ARG A 119 -11.95 31.35 2.74
C ARG A 119 -12.46 32.12 3.96
N THR A 120 -11.59 32.66 4.79
CA THR A 120 -11.96 33.75 5.68
C THR A 120 -11.64 35.09 4.96
N PRO A 121 -12.40 35.52 3.93
CA PRO A 121 -12.36 36.92 3.57
C PRO A 121 -13.01 37.68 4.71
N ALA A 122 -12.24 38.61 5.26
CA ALA A 122 -12.69 39.82 5.90
C ALA A 122 -14.22 39.99 5.85
N ALA A 123 -14.90 39.66 6.95
CA ALA A 123 -16.14 40.32 7.30
C ALA A 123 -15.82 41.79 7.65
N ALA A 124 -15.22 42.52 6.71
CA ALA A 124 -14.94 43.95 6.78
C ALA A 124 -15.98 44.77 6.01
N TYR A 125 -16.97 44.12 5.41
CA TYR A 125 -18.21 44.78 5.03
C TYR A 125 -19.23 44.51 6.14
N ALA A 126 -19.10 45.27 7.22
CA ALA A 126 -20.20 45.45 8.14
C ALA A 126 -21.39 46.07 7.38
N ALA A 127 -22.60 45.63 7.70
CA ALA A 127 -23.84 46.04 7.03
C ALA A 127 -24.20 47.54 7.27
N ASP A 128 -23.29 48.33 7.84
CA ASP A 128 -23.43 49.75 8.16
C ASP A 128 -22.52 50.67 7.33
N GLY A 129 -21.83 50.14 6.31
CA GLY A 129 -21.23 50.97 5.25
C GLY A 129 -20.08 51.89 5.72
N ARG A 130 -19.33 51.53 6.76
CA ARG A 130 -18.10 52.25 7.14
C ARG A 130 -16.86 51.42 6.82
N ALA A 131 -16.02 51.95 5.94
CA ALA A 131 -14.70 51.40 5.66
C ALA A 131 -13.85 51.47 6.93
N ALA A 132 -13.35 50.32 7.40
CA ALA A 132 -12.30 50.28 8.41
C ALA A 132 -11.02 50.86 7.80
N GLN A 133 -10.59 51.99 8.35
CA GLN A 133 -9.43 52.74 7.94
C GLN A 133 -8.15 51.98 8.31
N GLY A 134 -7.45 51.48 7.29
CA GLY A 134 -5.99 51.32 7.27
C GLY A 134 -5.41 50.06 7.92
N ASP A 135 -4.85 49.18 7.08
CA ASP A 135 -3.45 48.82 7.30
C ASP A 135 -2.70 48.72 5.96
N GLY A 136 -1.74 49.62 5.79
CA GLY A 136 -1.08 49.93 4.53
C GLY A 136 0.12 49.04 4.25
N ARG A 137 -0.11 47.85 3.68
CA ARG A 137 0.96 47.03 3.06
C ARG A 137 0.56 46.42 1.72
N ALA A 138 0.12 47.27 0.79
CA ALA A 138 0.23 46.99 -0.64
C ALA A 138 1.59 47.52 -1.13
N VAL A 139 2.63 46.69 -1.05
CA VAL A 139 3.90 46.99 -1.74
C VAL A 139 3.74 46.53 -3.18
N ALA A 140 3.57 47.50 -4.09
CA ALA A 140 3.63 47.26 -5.52
C ALA A 140 5.06 46.84 -5.91
N PHE A 141 5.21 45.66 -6.51
CA PHE A 141 6.41 45.32 -7.27
C PHE A 141 6.02 44.64 -8.58
N ASN A 142 5.90 45.44 -9.65
CA ASN A 142 6.22 44.98 -10.98
C ASN A 142 6.84 46.13 -11.77
N ARG A 143 8.18 46.09 -11.87
CA ARG A 143 9.01 46.94 -12.73
C ARG A 143 9.30 46.13 -14.00
N MET A 144 8.83 46.62 -15.14
CA MET A 144 9.36 46.27 -16.46
C MET A 144 9.75 47.58 -17.14
N ALA A 145 11.05 47.74 -17.40
CA ALA A 145 11.65 48.65 -18.35
C ALA A 145 12.69 47.83 -19.12
#